data_AF-A0A455SXB1-F1
#
_entry.id   AF-A0A455SXB1-F1
#
_cell.length_a   1.000
_cell.length_b   1.000
_cell.length_c   1.000
_cell.angle_alpha   90.00
_cell.angle_beta   90.00
_cell.angle_gamma   90.00
#
_symmetry.space_group_name_H-M   'P 1'
#
loop_
_entity.id
_entity.type
_entity.pdbx_description
1 polymer ?
#
loop_
_entity_poly.entity_id
_entity_poly.type
_entity_poly.pdbx_seq_one_letter_code
_entity_poly.pdbx_strand_id
1 'polypeptide(L)'
;MIGVLVDYLMGPLGRALESAYLAHSLPIGLLLLVWMGVVCWGLHGVIGLRQQLRRWVLELLPAYDLAQPETPQQLLQALEPRWQEVAARVRFMPTRHGLWIRRATPEALRAEVGFTAEGLARLLARLAPQSSAAAPQSRPRSRRLRPTSAASRSQR
;
A
#
# COMPACT_ATOMS: atom_id res chain seq x y z
N MET A 1 27.05 30.97 -3.24
CA MET A 1 26.68 32.16 -2.42
C MET A 1 26.56 31.86 -0.93
N ILE A 2 26.18 30.64 -0.51
CA ILE A 2 26.11 30.26 0.93
C ILE A 2 27.50 30.25 1.61
N GLY A 3 28.56 29.84 0.90
CA GLY A 3 29.92 29.73 1.50
C GLY A 3 30.54 31.05 1.97
N VAL A 4 30.16 32.20 1.39
CA VAL A 4 30.69 33.52 1.80
C VAL A 4 30.02 34.01 3.09
N LEU A 5 28.77 33.63 3.32
CA LEU A 5 28.03 33.98 4.55
C LEU A 5 28.52 33.16 5.75
N VAL A 6 28.91 31.90 5.52
CA VAL A 6 29.51 31.01 6.53
C VAL A 6 30.92 31.48 6.92
N ASP A 7 31.72 31.92 5.95
CA ASP A 7 33.06 32.49 6.19
C ASP A 7 33.00 33.75 7.07
N TYR A 8 31.97 34.58 6.93
CA TYR A 8 31.82 35.83 7.69
C TYR A 8 31.29 35.62 9.12
N LEU A 9 30.56 34.53 9.37
CA LEU A 9 29.87 34.31 10.65
C LEU A 9 30.65 33.42 11.63
N MET A 10 31.46 32.47 11.13
CA MET A 10 32.11 31.45 11.99
C MET A 10 33.64 31.37 11.86
N GLY A 11 34.24 32.15 10.95
CA GLY A 11 35.70 32.25 10.81
C GLY A 11 36.41 30.90 10.58
N PRO A 12 37.68 30.75 10.99
CA PRO A 12 38.49 29.55 10.77
C PRO A 12 37.91 28.28 11.41
N LEU A 13 37.18 28.42 12.53
CA LEU A 13 36.50 27.33 13.22
C LEU A 13 35.29 26.81 12.43
N GLY A 14 34.56 27.69 11.74
CA GLY A 14 33.48 27.32 10.83
C GLY A 14 33.97 26.46 9.67
N ARG A 15 35.09 26.83 9.04
CA ARG A 15 35.71 26.02 7.98
C ARG A 15 36.26 24.68 8.47
N ALA A 16 36.83 24.64 9.68
CA ALA A 16 37.29 23.38 10.27
C ALA A 16 36.11 22.43 10.53
N LEU A 17 35.00 22.95 11.09
CA LEU A 17 33.75 22.20 11.29
C LEU A 17 33.09 21.79 9.97
N GLU A 18 33.05 22.67 8.97
CA GLU A 18 32.49 22.36 7.66
C GLU A 18 33.33 21.30 6.93
N SER A 19 34.66 21.36 7.04
CA SER A 19 35.56 20.34 6.50
C SER A 19 35.47 19.00 7.22
N ALA A 20 35.31 18.99 8.55
CA ALA A 20 35.10 17.78 9.34
C ALA A 20 33.70 17.18 9.07
N TYR A 21 32.68 18.04 8.94
CA TYR A 21 31.32 17.65 8.62
C TYR A 21 31.20 17.12 7.20
N LEU A 22 31.85 17.74 6.20
CA LEU A 22 31.93 17.22 4.82
C LEU A 22 32.81 15.98 4.70
N ALA A 23 33.88 15.88 5.50
CA ALA A 23 34.72 14.68 5.56
C ALA A 23 33.97 13.48 6.16
N HIS A 24 32.98 13.72 7.02
CA HIS A 24 32.16 12.67 7.64
C HIS A 24 30.74 12.58 7.09
N SER A 25 30.30 13.50 6.23
CA SER A 25 28.96 13.50 5.63
C SER A 25 28.80 12.36 4.64
N LEU A 26 29.86 11.99 3.92
CA LEU A 26 29.86 10.83 3.02
C LEU A 26 29.62 9.51 3.78
N PRO A 27 30.38 9.16 4.83
CA PRO A 27 30.10 7.95 5.60
C PRO A 27 28.77 8.00 6.36
N ILE A 28 28.36 9.16 6.90
CA ILE A 28 27.05 9.32 7.55
C ILE A 28 25.91 9.14 6.54
N GLY A 29 26.03 9.75 5.36
CA GLY A 29 25.06 9.63 4.28
C GLY A 29 24.98 8.20 3.73
N LEU A 30 26.12 7.53 3.58
CA LEU A 30 26.18 6.13 3.14
C LEU A 30 25.58 5.18 4.19
N LEU A 31 25.85 5.42 5.48
CA LEU A 31 25.22 4.69 6.58
C LEU A 31 23.70 4.88 6.58
N LEU A 32 23.23 6.12 6.43
CA LEU A 32 21.80 6.43 6.32
C LEU A 32 21.16 5.78 5.11
N LEU A 33 21.85 5.76 3.96
CA LEU A 33 21.34 5.16 2.73
C LEU A 33 21.25 3.64 2.84
N VAL A 34 22.26 2.98 3.42
CA VAL A 34 22.22 1.54 3.72
C VAL A 34 21.08 1.24 4.69
N TRP A 35 20.94 2.03 5.76
CA TRP A 35 19.85 1.87 6.73
C TRP A 35 18.47 2.07 6.09
N MET A 36 18.30 3.11 5.27
CA MET A 36 17.07 3.36 4.49
C MET A 36 16.78 2.21 3.54
N GLY A 37 17.79 1.70 2.83
CA GLY A 37 17.64 0.56 1.92
C GLY A 37 17.15 -0.69 2.63
N VAL A 38 17.72 -0.98 3.80
CA VAL A 38 17.31 -2.09 4.67
C VAL A 38 15.86 -1.90 5.11
N VAL A 39 15.50 -0.74 5.65
CA VAL A 39 14.13 -0.40 6.07
C VAL A 39 13.12 -0.52 4.92
N CYS A 40 13.44 0.04 3.75
CA CYS A 40 12.62 -0.05 2.55
C CYS A 40 12.42 -1.49 2.09
N TRP A 41 13.47 -2.33 2.15
CA TRP A 41 13.35 -3.75 1.81
C TRP A 41 12.34 -4.46 2.72
N GLY A 42 12.44 -4.24 4.04
CA GLY A 42 11.51 -4.82 5.01
C GLY A 42 10.07 -4.38 4.77
N LEU A 43 9.85 -3.08 4.54
CA LEU A 43 8.54 -2.51 4.21
C LEU A 43 7.99 -3.11 2.91
N HIS A 44 8.81 -3.21 1.87
CA HIS A 44 8.39 -3.73 0.58
C HIS A 44 7.99 -5.21 0.68
N GLY A 45 8.69 -6.00 1.49
CA GLY A 45 8.33 -7.38 1.79
C GLY A 45 6.95 -7.51 2.43
N VAL A 46 6.64 -6.70 3.46
CA VAL A 46 5.32 -6.72 4.12
C VAL A 46 4.21 -6.22 3.21
N ILE A 47 4.47 -5.16 2.43
CA ILE A 47 3.50 -4.64 1.45
C ILE A 47 3.19 -5.70 0.39
N GLY A 48 4.22 -6.39 -0.13
CA GLY A 48 4.05 -7.49 -1.08
C GLY A 48 3.21 -8.62 -0.50
N LEU A 49 3.47 -9.01 0.75
CA LEU A 49 2.74 -10.06 1.46
C LEU A 49 1.26 -9.69 1.66
N ARG A 50 0.98 -8.41 1.97
CA ARG A 50 -0.39 -7.90 2.08
C ARG A 50 -1.13 -7.89 0.73
N GLN A 51 -0.44 -7.54 -0.35
CA GLN A 51 -1.01 -7.64 -1.69
C GLN A 51 -1.30 -9.09 -2.08
N GLN A 52 -0.40 -10.00 -1.75
CA GLN A 52 -0.55 -11.42 -2.02
C GLN A 52 -1.72 -12.03 -1.23
N LEU A 53 -1.86 -11.67 0.04
CA LEU A 53 -3.03 -12.02 0.84
C LEU A 53 -4.32 -11.52 0.19
N ARG A 54 -4.34 -10.26 -0.26
CA ARG A 54 -5.51 -9.70 -0.96
C ARG A 54 -5.85 -10.48 -2.24
N ARG A 55 -4.85 -10.90 -3.01
CA ARG A 55 -5.07 -11.74 -4.22
C ARG A 55 -5.69 -13.07 -3.85
N TRP A 56 -5.16 -13.77 -2.85
CA TRP A 56 -5.73 -15.05 -2.42
C TRP A 56 -7.15 -14.91 -1.88
N VAL A 57 -7.45 -13.83 -1.14
CA VAL A 57 -8.81 -13.55 -0.68
C VAL A 57 -9.74 -13.32 -1.87
N LEU A 58 -9.32 -12.57 -2.89
CA LEU A 58 -10.12 -12.35 -4.10
C LEU A 58 -10.31 -13.61 -4.94
N GLU A 59 -9.31 -14.49 -5.00
CA GLU A 59 -9.41 -15.80 -5.67
C GLU A 59 -10.42 -16.72 -4.99
N LEU A 60 -10.47 -16.71 -3.65
CA LEU A 60 -11.39 -17.54 -2.87
C LEU A 60 -12.78 -16.91 -2.71
N LEU A 61 -12.89 -15.58 -2.83
CA LEU A 61 -14.15 -14.84 -2.68
C LEU A 61 -15.36 -15.44 -3.43
N PRO A 62 -15.27 -15.84 -4.72
CA PRO A 62 -16.43 -16.39 -5.43
C PRO A 62 -16.91 -17.74 -4.91
N ALA A 63 -16.12 -18.45 -4.10
CA ALA A 63 -16.50 -19.72 -3.50
C ALA A 63 -17.23 -19.58 -2.16
N TYR A 64 -17.27 -18.36 -1.59
CA TYR A 64 -17.86 -18.11 -0.27
C TYR A 64 -18.94 -17.04 -0.30
N ASP A 65 -19.98 -17.25 0.51
CA ASP A 65 -21.05 -16.28 0.67
C ASP A 65 -20.64 -15.18 1.68
N LEU A 66 -20.53 -13.95 1.20
CA LEU A 66 -20.19 -12.76 1.99
C LEU A 66 -21.25 -12.43 3.06
N ALA A 67 -22.47 -12.95 2.94
CA ALA A 67 -23.54 -12.73 3.89
C ALA A 67 -23.40 -13.57 5.17
N GLN A 68 -22.56 -14.61 5.15
CA GLN A 68 -22.39 -15.51 6.29
C GLN A 68 -21.33 -14.98 7.27
N PRO A 69 -21.62 -14.97 8.58
CA PRO A 69 -20.68 -14.48 9.60
C PRO A 69 -19.44 -15.38 9.78
N GLU A 70 -19.51 -16.65 9.36
CA GLU A 70 -18.41 -17.61 9.48
C GLU A 70 -17.41 -17.55 8.32
N THR A 71 -17.76 -16.91 7.21
CA THR A 71 -16.93 -16.74 6.01
C THR A 71 -15.50 -16.25 6.30
N PRO A 72 -15.25 -15.23 7.15
CA PRO A 72 -13.87 -14.82 7.48
C PRO A 72 -13.06 -15.91 8.20
N GLN A 73 -13.69 -16.74 9.05
CA GLN A 73 -13.00 -17.84 9.74
C GLN A 73 -12.72 -19.00 8.78
N GLN A 74 -13.67 -19.33 7.91
CA GLN A 74 -13.48 -20.36 6.88
C GLN A 74 -12.39 -19.96 5.88
N LEU A 75 -12.33 -18.69 5.46
CA LEU A 75 -11.26 -18.18 4.61
C LEU A 75 -9.89 -18.28 5.31
N LEU A 76 -9.81 -17.96 6.61
CA LEU A 76 -8.57 -18.11 7.37
C LEU A 76 -8.07 -19.53 7.36
N GLN A 77 -8.94 -20.50 7.68
CA GLN A 77 -8.57 -21.92 7.69
C GLN A 77 -8.11 -22.39 6.31
N ALA A 78 -8.77 -21.96 5.24
CA ALA A 78 -8.37 -22.28 3.87
C ALA A 78 -7.03 -21.65 3.46
N LEU A 79 -6.72 -20.46 3.99
CA LEU A 79 -5.51 -19.70 3.68
C LEU A 79 -4.31 -20.04 4.57
N GLU A 80 -4.55 -20.65 5.73
CA GLU A 80 -3.54 -21.02 6.73
C GLU A 80 -2.34 -21.80 6.15
N PRO A 81 -2.50 -22.85 5.31
CA PRO A 81 -1.35 -23.57 4.77
C PRO A 81 -0.49 -22.69 3.86
N ARG A 82 -1.12 -21.90 2.98
CA ARG A 82 -0.41 -20.96 2.08
C ARG A 82 0.27 -19.84 2.88
N TRP A 83 -0.37 -19.39 3.96
CA TRP A 83 0.19 -18.40 4.86
C TRP A 83 1.45 -18.92 5.55
N GLN A 84 1.44 -20.13 6.08
CA GLN A 84 2.60 -20.71 6.77
C GLN A 84 3.81 -20.85 5.84
N GLU A 85 3.60 -21.31 4.60
CA GLU A 85 4.68 -21.43 3.60
C GLU A 85 5.33 -20.08 3.27
N VAL A 86 4.52 -19.03 3.12
CA VAL A 86 5.03 -17.69 2.77
C VAL A 86 5.60 -16.97 3.99
N ALA A 87 4.97 -17.11 5.15
CA ALA A 87 5.46 -16.55 6.41
C ALA A 87 6.83 -17.14 6.78
N ALA A 88 7.07 -18.42 6.50
CA ALA A 88 8.38 -19.06 6.72
C ALA A 88 9.51 -18.47 5.85
N ARG A 89 9.17 -17.89 4.68
CA ARG A 89 10.15 -17.26 3.79
C ARG A 89 10.53 -15.85 4.23
N VAL A 90 9.69 -15.18 5.01
CA VAL A 90 9.96 -13.83 5.50
C VAL A 90 10.69 -13.88 6.82
N ARG A 91 11.96 -13.49 6.82
CA ARG A 91 12.82 -13.46 8.03
C ARG A 91 12.80 -12.11 8.75
N PHE A 92 12.45 -11.04 8.06
CA PHE A 92 12.57 -9.67 8.53
C PHE A 92 11.31 -8.89 8.24
N MET A 93 10.86 -8.11 9.23
CA MET A 93 9.75 -7.17 9.06
C MET A 93 10.06 -5.85 9.76
N PRO A 94 9.52 -4.72 9.27
CA PRO A 94 9.58 -3.47 10.00
C PRO A 94 8.87 -3.57 11.35
N THR A 95 9.34 -2.75 12.28
CA THR A 95 8.65 -2.43 13.53
C THR A 95 7.45 -1.53 13.25
N ARG A 96 6.56 -1.38 14.23
CA ARG A 96 5.31 -0.60 14.12
C ARG A 96 5.50 0.84 13.63
N HIS A 97 6.67 1.43 13.89
CA HIS A 97 7.03 2.80 13.47
C HIS A 97 7.82 2.84 12.14
N GLY A 98 8.06 1.69 11.50
CA GLY A 98 8.77 1.60 10.21
C GLY A 98 10.28 1.89 10.26
N LEU A 99 10.80 2.44 11.35
CA LEU A 99 12.19 2.89 11.45
C LEU A 99 13.20 1.77 11.74
N TRP A 100 12.75 0.64 12.25
CA TRP A 100 13.64 -0.47 12.62
C TRP A 100 13.12 -1.78 12.07
N ILE A 101 14.02 -2.72 11.82
CA ILE A 101 13.67 -4.08 11.41
C ILE A 101 13.78 -5.00 12.61
N ARG A 102 12.81 -5.89 12.75
CA ARG A 102 12.80 -7.00 13.70
C ARG A 102 12.73 -8.32 12.96
N ARG A 103 13.09 -9.40 13.65
CA ARG A 103 12.82 -10.76 13.15
C ARG A 103 11.32 -10.93 12.97
N ALA A 104 10.93 -11.42 11.81
CA ALA A 104 9.56 -11.78 11.52
C ALA A 104 9.21 -13.06 12.29
N THR A 105 8.32 -12.93 13.26
CA THR A 105 7.62 -14.09 13.85
C THR A 105 6.28 -14.24 13.14
N PRO A 106 5.79 -15.47 12.93
CA PRO A 106 4.54 -15.71 12.21
C PRO A 106 3.36 -14.99 12.88
N GLU A 107 3.31 -15.00 14.21
CA GLU A 107 2.33 -14.28 15.04
C GLU A 107 2.30 -12.77 14.74
N ALA A 108 3.46 -12.11 14.76
CA ALA A 108 3.52 -10.66 14.56
C ALA A 108 3.36 -10.27 13.08
N LEU A 109 3.71 -11.17 12.15
CA LEU A 109 3.41 -11.00 10.72
C LEU A 109 1.89 -11.05 10.48
N ARG A 110 1.17 -11.95 11.16
CA ARG A 110 -0.31 -12.03 11.08
C ARG A 110 -0.94 -10.73 11.54
N ALA A 111 -0.48 -10.19 12.67
CA ALA A 111 -0.99 -8.94 13.22
C ALA A 111 -0.76 -7.75 12.28
N GLU A 112 0.42 -7.62 11.68
CA GLU A 112 0.72 -6.47 10.80
C GLU A 112 0.06 -6.54 9.42
N VAL A 113 -0.06 -7.74 8.87
CA VAL A 113 -0.72 -7.92 7.56
C VAL A 113 -2.25 -7.90 7.71
N GLY A 114 -2.77 -8.11 8.93
CA GLY A 114 -4.19 -8.23 9.19
C GLY A 114 -4.74 -9.62 8.85
N PHE A 115 -3.91 -10.66 8.94
CA PHE A 115 -4.32 -12.06 8.81
C PHE A 115 -5.00 -12.53 10.10
N THR A 116 -6.12 -11.89 10.42
CA THR A 116 -6.98 -12.19 11.58
C THR A 116 -8.43 -12.12 11.13
N ALA A 117 -9.35 -12.72 11.91
CA ALA A 117 -10.76 -12.76 11.53
C ALA A 117 -11.33 -11.35 11.38
N GLU A 118 -10.94 -10.43 12.27
CA GLU A 118 -11.28 -9.02 12.16
C GLU A 118 -10.65 -8.33 10.95
N GLY A 119 -9.38 -8.62 10.66
CA GLY A 119 -8.67 -8.03 9.53
C GLY A 119 -9.29 -8.44 8.19
N LEU A 120 -9.64 -9.72 8.05
CA LEU A 120 -10.39 -10.23 6.90
C LEU A 120 -11.81 -9.68 6.85
N ALA A 121 -12.54 -9.62 7.96
CA ALA A 121 -13.88 -9.02 8.00
C ALA A 121 -13.85 -7.55 7.52
N ARG A 122 -12.88 -6.75 7.98
CA ARG A 122 -12.67 -5.37 7.50
C ARG A 122 -12.32 -5.32 6.01
N LEU A 123 -11.57 -6.30 5.51
CA LEU A 123 -11.18 -6.38 4.10
C LEU A 123 -12.39 -6.75 3.22
N LEU A 124 -13.18 -7.74 3.64
CA LEU A 124 -14.43 -8.15 2.99
C LEU A 124 -15.46 -7.01 3.01
N ALA A 125 -15.62 -6.30 4.13
CA ALA A 125 -16.48 -5.13 4.23
C ALA A 125 -16.07 -3.99 3.29
N ARG A 126 -14.78 -3.85 2.95
CA ARG A 126 -14.30 -2.90 1.93
C ARG A 126 -14.57 -3.36 0.50
N LEU A 127 -14.68 -4.67 0.28
CA LEU A 127 -14.96 -5.26 -1.04
C LEU A 127 -16.48 -5.35 -1.34
N ALA A 128 -17.30 -5.55 -0.31
CA ALA A 128 -18.77 -5.60 -0.42
C ALA A 128 -19.43 -4.39 -1.12
N PRO A 129 -19.05 -3.11 -0.84
CA PRO A 129 -19.63 -1.98 -1.55
C PRO A 129 -19.22 -1.90 -3.04
N GLN A 130 -18.16 -2.59 -3.47
CA GLN A 130 -17.78 -2.64 -4.89
C GLN A 130 -18.54 -3.71 -5.68
N SER A 131 -18.93 -4.82 -5.05
CA SER A 131 -19.68 -5.89 -5.73
C SER A 131 -21.13 -5.50 -6.02
N SER A 132 -21.72 -4.61 -5.21
CA SER A 132 -23.10 -4.13 -5.43
C SER A 132 -23.22 -3.00 -6.47
N ALA A 133 -22.11 -2.34 -6.82
CA ALA A 133 -22.08 -1.29 -7.86
C ALA A 133 -22.00 -1.84 -9.30
N ALA A 134 -21.96 -3.16 -9.48
CA ALA A 134 -22.03 -3.83 -10.78
C ALA A 134 -23.46 -4.30 -11.13
N ALA A 135 -24.50 -3.75 -10.48
CA ALA A 135 -25.84 -3.80 -11.05
C ALA A 135 -25.86 -2.90 -12.30
N PRO A 136 -26.16 -3.42 -13.49
CA PRO A 136 -26.23 -2.61 -14.69
C PRO A 136 -27.31 -1.56 -14.46
N GLN A 137 -26.92 -0.28 -14.40
CA GLN A 137 -27.86 0.83 -14.42
C GLN A 137 -28.65 0.74 -15.73
N SER A 138 -29.81 0.10 -15.62
CA SER A 138 -30.89 0.17 -16.58
C SER A 138 -31.22 1.64 -16.78
N ARG A 139 -30.74 2.17 -17.91
CA ARG A 139 -31.14 3.43 -18.53
C ARG A 139 -32.61 3.78 -18.23
N PRO A 140 -32.90 5.04 -17.88
CA PRO A 140 -33.92 5.79 -18.57
C PRO A 140 -33.23 6.55 -19.70
N ARG A 141 -33.37 6.00 -20.92
CA ARG A 141 -32.99 6.65 -22.17
C ARG A 141 -33.96 7.82 -22.34
N SER A 142 -33.66 8.95 -21.70
CA SER A 142 -34.37 10.21 -21.86
C SER A 142 -34.18 10.67 -23.30
N ARG A 143 -35.14 10.24 -24.11
CA ARG A 143 -35.40 10.59 -25.50
C ARG A 143 -35.52 12.10 -25.61
N ARG A 144 -34.39 12.82 -25.72
CA ARG A 144 -34.37 14.20 -26.21
C ARG A 144 -34.80 14.14 -27.67
N LEU A 145 -36.09 14.34 -27.88
CA LEU A 145 -36.69 14.71 -29.14
C LEU A 145 -35.91 15.91 -29.69
N ARG A 146 -35.16 15.66 -30.75
CA ARG A 146 -34.57 16.65 -31.64
C ARG A 146 -35.71 17.16 -32.52
N PRO A 147 -36.18 18.42 -32.40
CA PRO A 147 -36.95 19.00 -33.48
C PRO A 147 -36.01 19.25 -34.65
N THR A 148 -36.03 18.32 -35.60
CA THR A 148 -35.70 18.56 -36.99
C THR A 148 -36.73 19.53 -37.56
N SER A 149 -36.43 20.82 -37.58
CA SER A 149 -37.04 21.75 -38.53
C SER A 149 -36.37 21.52 -39.88
N ALA A 150 -37.15 20.92 -40.77
CA ALA A 150 -36.80 20.55 -42.11
C ALA A 150 -36.44 21.78 -42.97
N ALA A 151 -35.48 21.57 -43.86
CA ALA A 151 -35.27 22.38 -45.05
C ALA A 151 -36.24 21.95 -46.15
N SER A 152 -36.98 22.90 -46.72
CA SER A 152 -37.48 22.92 -48.11
C SER A 152 -38.22 24.25 -48.33
N ARG A 153 -37.67 25.26 -49.00
CA ARG A 153 -37.56 25.41 -50.48
C ARG A 153 -38.92 25.23 -51.17
N SER A 154 -39.57 26.33 -51.56
CA SER A 154 -40.04 26.56 -52.95
C SER A 154 -40.73 27.92 -53.15
N GLN A 155 -40.28 28.61 -54.21
CA GLN A 155 -40.95 29.52 -55.16
C GLN A 155 -42.37 30.05 -54.86
N ARG A 156 -42.54 31.37 -54.92
CA ARG A 156 -43.14 32.08 -56.07
C ARG A 156 -42.91 33.58 -55.97
#